data_AF-W5YLX9-F1
#
_entry.id   AF-W5YLX9-F1
#
_cell.length_a   1.000
_cell.length_b   1.000
_cell.length_c   1.000
_cell.angle_alpha   90.00
_cell.angle_beta   90.00
_cell.angle_gamma   90.00
#
_symmetry.space_group_name_H-M   'P 1'
#
loop_
_entity.id
_entity.type
_entity.pdbx_description
1 polymer ?
#
loop_
_entity_poly.entity_id
_entity_poly.type
_entity_poly.pdbx_seq_one_letter_code
_entity_poly.pdbx_strand_id
1 'polypeptide(L)'
;MSQSPDINAVKHYLLGLQEQICSRLEALEDEATFVRDAWDRPEGGGGVSRVITDGKVFEKGGVNFSHVMGETMPGSATAHRPHLAGAPGKPWACLW
;
A
#
# COMPACT_ATOMS: atom_id res chain seq x y z
N MET A 1 -17.40 -24.49 0.96
CA MET A 1 -17.47 -23.31 0.06
C MET A 1 -16.45 -22.30 0.57
N SER A 2 -15.28 -22.19 -0.06
CA SER A 2 -14.29 -21.19 0.32
C SER A 2 -14.74 -19.86 -0.28
N GLN A 3 -15.22 -18.93 0.56
CA GLN A 3 -15.56 -17.59 0.11
C GLN A 3 -14.27 -16.80 -0.08
N SER A 4 -13.99 -16.35 -1.31
CA SER A 4 -12.84 -15.48 -1.56
C SER A 4 -13.08 -14.12 -0.89
N PRO A 5 -12.09 -13.55 -0.19
CA PRO A 5 -12.23 -12.23 0.42
C PRO A 5 -12.49 -11.15 -0.64
N ASP A 6 -13.34 -10.18 -0.31
CA ASP A 6 -13.63 -9.03 -1.16
C ASP A 6 -12.45 -8.05 -1.14
N ILE A 7 -11.65 -8.06 -2.20
CA ILE A 7 -10.46 -7.23 -2.35
C ILE A 7 -10.81 -5.73 -2.32
N ASN A 8 -11.97 -5.34 -2.86
CA ASN A 8 -12.38 -3.93 -2.87
C ASN A 8 -12.72 -3.45 -1.46
N ALA A 9 -13.37 -4.29 -0.65
CA ALA A 9 -13.63 -3.99 0.75
C ALA A 9 -12.32 -3.78 1.54
N VAL A 10 -11.34 -4.66 1.35
CA VAL A 10 -10.03 -4.52 2.01
C VAL A 10 -9.27 -3.27 1.51
N LYS A 11 -9.30 -2.99 0.20
CA LYS A 11 -8.69 -1.79 -0.39
C LYS A 11 -9.28 -0.51 0.23
N HIS A 12 -10.61 -0.41 0.31
CA HIS A 12 -11.26 0.76 0.90
C HIS A 12 -10.94 0.90 2.38
N TYR A 13 -10.92 -0.20 3.12
CA TYR A 13 -10.53 -0.19 4.52
C TYR A 13 -9.11 0.36 4.72
N LEU A 14 -8.12 -0.13 3.95
CA LEU A 14 -6.73 0.30 4.10
C LEU A 14 -6.49 1.76 3.65
N LEU A 15 -7.17 2.21 2.61
CA LEU A 15 -7.17 3.64 2.23
C LEU A 15 -7.75 4.51 3.34
N GLY A 16 -8.87 4.09 3.95
CA GLY A 16 -9.45 4.77 5.10
C GLY A 16 -8.53 4.77 6.31
N LEU A 17 -7.83 3.65 6.56
CA LEU A 17 -6.85 3.54 7.63
C LEU A 17 -5.66 4.50 7.42
N GLN A 18 -5.13 4.58 6.19
CA GLN A 18 -4.06 5.55 5.84
C GLN A 18 -4.50 6.98 6.18
N GLU A 19 -5.72 7.37 5.77
CA GLU A 19 -6.27 8.70 6.06
C GLU A 19 -6.38 8.94 7.57
N GLN A 20 -6.93 7.98 8.31
CA GLN A 20 -7.09 8.09 9.76
C GLN A 20 -5.74 8.21 10.49
N ILE A 21 -4.72 7.46 10.08
CA ILE A 21 -3.38 7.55 10.66
C ILE A 21 -2.79 8.93 10.36
N CYS A 22 -2.82 9.38 9.10
CA CYS A 22 -2.27 10.68 8.71
C CYS A 22 -2.95 11.81 9.48
N SER A 23 -4.28 11.83 9.52
CA SER A 23 -5.04 12.87 10.24
C SER A 23 -4.73 12.89 11.74
N ARG A 24 -4.57 11.73 12.38
CA ARG A 24 -4.19 11.67 13.81
C ARG A 24 -2.77 12.12 14.07
N LEU A 25 -1.84 11.85 13.16
CA LEU A 25 -0.46 12.31 13.27
C LEU A 25 -0.36 13.82 13.00
N GLU A 26 -1.08 14.35 12.00
CA GLU A 26 -1.18 15.78 11.74
C GLU A 26 -1.81 16.54 12.91
N ALA A 27 -2.76 15.95 13.62
CA ALA A 27 -3.34 16.58 14.83
C ALA A 27 -2.34 16.73 15.98
N LEU A 28 -1.19 16.06 15.91
CA LEU A 28 -0.09 16.20 16.88
C LEU A 28 1.01 17.13 16.36
N GLU A 29 0.91 17.64 15.13
CA GLU A 29 1.91 18.44 14.46
C GLU A 29 1.37 19.84 14.15
N ASP A 30 2.18 20.87 14.42
CA ASP A 30 1.76 22.27 14.26
C ASP A 30 2.22 22.85 12.90
N GLU A 31 3.34 22.34 12.38
CA GLU A 31 4.12 23.05 11.34
C GLU A 31 4.25 22.26 10.01
N ALA A 32 3.88 20.98 10.00
CA ALA A 32 4.01 20.11 8.83
C ALA A 32 2.76 19.25 8.61
N THR A 33 2.50 18.90 7.35
CA THR A 33 1.41 18.01 6.93
C THR A 33 1.92 16.95 5.98
N PHE A 34 1.16 15.86 5.83
CA PHE A 34 1.53 14.81 4.88
C PHE A 34 1.35 15.29 3.44
N VAL A 35 2.43 15.25 2.67
CA VAL A 35 2.41 15.39 1.22
C VAL A 35 1.95 14.07 0.62
N ARG A 36 0.86 14.12 -0.15
CA ARG A 36 0.28 12.97 -0.84
C ARG A 36 0.83 12.86 -2.26
N ASP A 37 1.41 11.71 -2.56
CA ASP A 37 1.89 11.35 -3.89
C ASP A 37 1.19 10.06 -4.36
N ALA A 38 0.40 10.17 -5.43
CA ALA A 38 -0.30 9.04 -6.02
C ALA A 38 0.45 8.59 -7.27
N TRP A 39 0.65 7.27 -7.38
CA TRP A 39 1.41 6.69 -8.48
C TRP A 39 0.76 5.41 -8.99
N ASP A 40 1.01 5.14 -10.26
CA ASP A 40 0.54 3.96 -10.98
C ASP A 40 1.73 3.19 -11.56
N ARG A 41 1.56 1.89 -11.76
CA ARG A 41 2.57 1.04 -12.41
C ARG A 41 2.13 0.62 -13.80
N PRO A 42 3.03 0.67 -14.80
CA PRO A 42 2.75 0.14 -16.14
C PRO A 42 2.33 -1.33 -16.12
N GLU A 43 2.88 -2.13 -15.19
CA GLU A 43 2.57 -3.56 -15.07
C GLU A 43 1.26 -3.85 -14.32
N GLY A 44 0.60 -2.81 -13.78
CA GLY A 44 -0.67 -2.92 -13.08
C GLY A 44 -0.61 -2.55 -11.60
N GLY A 45 -1.67 -1.90 -11.14
CA GLY A 45 -1.78 -1.41 -9.77
C GLY A 45 -1.07 -0.08 -9.55
N GLY A 46 -0.80 0.24 -8.30
CA GLY A 46 -0.32 1.56 -7.92
C GLY A 46 -0.36 1.74 -6.41
N GLY A 47 -0.28 2.98 -5.96
CA GLY A 47 -0.31 3.29 -4.54
C GLY A 47 -0.47 4.78 -4.26
N VAL A 48 -0.51 5.07 -2.97
CA VAL A 48 -0.50 6.43 -2.46
C VAL A 48 0.55 6.47 -1.36
N SER A 49 1.62 7.22 -1.60
CA SER A 49 2.60 7.56 -0.60
C SER A 49 2.16 8.84 0.10
N ARG A 50 2.23 8.85 1.43
CA ARG A 50 2.05 10.07 2.22
C ARG A 50 3.29 10.25 3.07
N VAL A 51 3.98 11.38 2.91
CA VAL A 51 5.22 11.69 3.60
C VAL A 51 5.12 13.04 4.30
N ILE A 52 5.56 13.10 5.56
CA ILE A 52 5.73 14.32 6.33
C ILE A 52 7.23 14.51 6.60
N THR A 53 7.74 15.73 6.49
CA THR A 53 9.13 16.09 6.75
C THR A 53 9.19 17.43 7.45
N ASP A 54 10.27 17.67 8.19
CA ASP A 54 10.59 18.95 8.81
C ASP A 54 9.49 19.43 9.77
N GLY A 55 8.78 18.49 10.41
CA GLY A 55 7.82 18.76 11.46
C GLY A 55 8.49 19.01 12.81
N LYS A 56 7.79 19.71 13.69
CA LYS A 56 8.24 20.03 15.05
C LYS A 56 8.22 18.81 15.96
N VAL A 57 7.25 17.91 15.78
CA VAL A 57 7.11 16.65 16.51
C VAL A 57 7.70 15.51 15.69
N PHE A 58 7.42 15.48 14.38
CA PHE A 58 7.93 14.45 13.49
C PHE A 58 8.98 15.03 12.53
N GLU A 59 10.26 14.73 12.78
CA GLU A 59 11.34 15.07 11.84
C GLU A 59 11.05 14.47 10.44
N LYS A 60 10.59 13.22 10.40
CA LYS A 60 10.16 12.54 9.18
C LYS A 60 9.19 11.39 9.48
N GLY A 61 8.17 11.23 8.64
CA GLY A 61 7.21 10.14 8.72
C GLY A 61 6.67 9.73 7.36
N GLY A 62 6.21 8.48 7.25
CA GLY A 62 5.64 7.95 6.02
C GLY A 62 4.51 6.96 6.31
N VAL A 63 3.36 7.15 5.67
CA VAL A 63 2.24 6.20 5.70
C VAL A 63 1.93 5.86 4.25
N ASN A 64 2.32 4.67 3.81
CA ASN A 64 2.19 4.26 2.42
C ASN A 64 1.08 3.24 2.27
N PHE A 65 0.35 3.36 1.17
CA PHE A 65 -0.58 2.36 0.70
C PHE A 65 -0.11 1.89 -0.67
N SER A 66 -0.14 0.60 -0.95
CA SER A 66 -0.10 0.14 -2.34
C SER A 66 -0.97 -1.09 -2.59
N HIS A 67 -1.51 -1.13 -3.79
CA HIS A 67 -2.22 -2.25 -4.36
C HIS A 67 -1.56 -2.57 -5.70
N VAL A 68 -0.57 -3.46 -5.66
CA VAL A 68 0.25 -3.81 -6.83
C VAL A 68 -0.24 -5.11 -7.42
N MET A 69 -0.36 -5.16 -8.74
CA MET A 69 -0.77 -6.35 -9.47
C MET A 69 0.24 -6.68 -10.57
N GLY A 70 0.23 -7.93 -11.04
CA GLY A 70 1.04 -8.31 -12.18
C GLY A 70 0.74 -9.72 -12.66
N GLU A 71 1.37 -10.07 -13.79
CA GLU A 71 1.23 -11.39 -14.40
C GLU A 71 2.11 -12.45 -13.74
N THR A 72 3.27 -12.05 -13.20
CA THR A 72 4.26 -12.96 -12.61
C THR A 72 4.66 -12.51 -11.21
N MET A 73 4.60 -13.44 -10.25
CA MET A 73 4.98 -13.16 -8.87
C MET A 73 6.49 -12.88 -8.75
N PRO A 74 6.90 -11.87 -7.97
CA PRO A 74 8.32 -11.57 -7.79
C PRO A 74 9.04 -12.70 -7.04
N GLY A 75 10.35 -12.83 -7.28
CA GLY A 75 11.20 -13.83 -6.62
C GLY A 75 11.13 -13.78 -5.09
N SER A 76 10.95 -12.59 -4.52
CA SER A 76 10.79 -12.39 -3.07
C SER A 76 9.50 -13.01 -2.52
N ALA A 77 8.39 -12.99 -3.27
CA ALA A 77 7.12 -13.59 -2.87
C ALA A 77 7.11 -15.12 -3.00
N THR A 78 7.99 -15.65 -3.86
CA THR A 78 8.06 -17.08 -4.20
C THR A 78 9.20 -17.80 -3.48
N ALA A 79 10.14 -17.07 -2.86
CA ALA A 79 11.26 -17.63 -2.11
C ALA A 79 10.83 -18.64 -1.03
N HIS A 80 9.77 -18.33 -0.28
CA HIS A 80 9.20 -19.25 0.73
C HIS A 80 8.01 -20.07 0.21
N ARG A 81 7.59 -19.83 -1.04
CA ARG A 81 6.45 -20.50 -1.70
C ARG A 81 6.78 -20.81 -3.16
N PRO A 82 7.75 -21.72 -3.41
CA PRO A 82 8.29 -21.95 -4.75
C PRO A 82 7.25 -22.51 -5.74
N HIS A 83 6.17 -23.14 -5.25
CA HIS A 83 5.04 -23.55 -6.08
C HIS A 83 4.24 -22.38 -6.69
N LEU A 84 4.49 -21.14 -6.24
CA LEU A 84 3.92 -19.92 -6.82
C LEU A 84 4.88 -19.26 -7.82
N ALA A 85 6.13 -19.73 -7.92
CA ALA A 85 7.07 -19.27 -8.93
C ALA A 85 6.60 -19.72 -10.31
N GLY A 86 6.40 -18.76 -11.22
CA GLY A 86 6.00 -19.05 -12.60
C GLY A 86 4.57 -19.56 -12.76
N ALA A 87 3.68 -19.38 -11.78
CA ALA A 87 2.25 -19.67 -11.94
C ALA A 87 1.68 -18.84 -13.11
N PRO A 88 1.36 -19.45 -14.27
CA PRO A 88 0.95 -18.70 -15.44
C PRO A 88 -0.48 -18.19 -15.26
N GLY A 89 -0.73 -16.92 -15.57
CA GLY A 89 -2.08 -16.41 -15.80
C GLY A 89 -2.99 -16.27 -14.57
N LYS A 90 -2.44 -16.26 -13.35
CA LYS A 90 -3.19 -15.82 -12.16
C LYS A 90 -2.75 -14.42 -11.77
N PRO A 91 -3.62 -13.39 -11.88
CA PRO A 91 -3.29 -12.05 -11.41
C PRO A 91 -2.98 -12.16 -9.92
N TRP A 92 -1.76 -11.77 -9.52
CA TRP A 92 -1.42 -11.62 -8.12
C TRP A 92 -1.70 -10.19 -7.71
N ALA A 93 -2.05 -10.00 -6.43
CA ALA A 93 -2.22 -8.69 -5.84
C ALA A 93 -1.53 -8.69 -4.47
N CYS A 94 -0.62 -7.74 -4.25
CA CYS A 94 -0.14 -7.42 -2.92
C CYS A 94 -0.79 -6.11 -2.46
N LEU A 95 -1.26 -6.13 -1.23
CA LEU A 95 -1.89 -5.01 -0.58
C LEU A 95 -1.11 -4.76 0.72
N TRP A 96 -0.46 -3.61 0.83
CA TRP A 96 0.34 -3.19 1.97
C TRP A 96 0.09 -1.74 2.32
#